data_AF-A0A485BP13-F1
#
_entry.id   AF-A0A485BP13-F1
#
_cell.length_a   1.000
_cell.length_b   1.000
_cell.length_c   1.000
_cell.angle_alpha   90.00
_cell.angle_beta   90.00
_cell.angle_gamma   90.00
#
_symmetry.space_group_name_H-M   'P 1'
#
loop_
_entity.id
_entity.type
_entity.pdbx_description
1 polymer ?
#
loop_
_entity_poly.entity_id
_entity_poly.type
_entity_poly.pdbx_seq_one_letter_code
_entity_poly.pdbx_strand_id
1 'polypeptide(L)'
;MVLDFTTSANYAARHIPGAWWLVRSELRQALEAIPPAERYVLTCGSSLLARYAVTEVGAHTGKPVELLRGGTLAWIAADLPLERGNTRLASEASDRYRRPYEGTDNSPEAMQAYLDWEFGLVDQLARDATHGFRVR
;
A
#
# COMPACT_ATOMS: atom_id res chain seq x y z
N MET A 1 -7.54 -15.10 10.04
CA MET A 1 -7.43 -13.69 9.63
C MET A 1 -6.70 -13.61 8.30
N VAL A 2 -7.18 -12.78 7.36
CA VAL A 2 -6.47 -12.55 6.08
C VAL A 2 -5.79 -11.18 6.15
N LEU A 3 -4.50 -11.12 5.84
CA LEU A 3 -3.71 -9.89 5.78
C LEU A 3 -3.31 -9.62 4.32
N ASP A 4 -3.70 -8.46 3.78
CA ASP A 4 -3.40 -8.07 2.40
C ASP A 4 -2.30 -6.99 2.36
N PHE A 5 -1.19 -7.34 1.72
CA PHE A 5 -0.01 -6.49 1.54
C PHE A 5 0.05 -5.84 0.15
N THR A 6 -1.02 -5.89 -0.64
CA THR A 6 -1.08 -5.13 -1.90
C THR A 6 -1.09 -3.61 -1.65
N THR A 7 -0.99 -2.79 -2.69
CA THR A 7 -1.12 -1.32 -2.52
C THR A 7 -2.52 -0.95 -2.04
N SER A 8 -2.68 0.14 -1.28
CA SER A 8 -3.99 0.61 -0.81
C SER A 8 -4.99 0.77 -1.97
N ALA A 9 -4.52 1.29 -3.10
CA ALA A 9 -5.30 1.45 -4.32
C ALA A 9 -5.81 0.12 -4.88
N ASN A 10 -4.97 -0.93 -4.90
CA ASN A 10 -5.39 -2.25 -5.37
C ASN A 10 -6.38 -2.89 -4.40
N TYR A 11 -6.15 -2.74 -3.09
CA TYR A 11 -7.08 -3.21 -2.07
C TYR A 11 -8.45 -2.54 -2.24
N ALA A 12 -8.48 -1.20 -2.31
CA ALA A 12 -9.70 -0.44 -2.53
C ALA A 12 -10.42 -0.84 -3.83
N ALA A 13 -9.68 -1.15 -4.90
CA ALA A 13 -10.27 -1.58 -6.15
C ALA A 13 -10.98 -2.95 -6.03
N ARG A 14 -10.33 -3.92 -5.37
CA ARG A 14 -10.85 -5.26 -5.09
C ARG A 14 -9.93 -6.05 -4.15
N HIS A 15 -10.50 -6.71 -3.16
CA HIS A 15 -9.78 -7.57 -2.21
C HIS A 15 -10.63 -8.77 -1.78
N ILE A 16 -10.01 -9.71 -1.06
CA ILE A 16 -10.70 -10.87 -0.48
C ILE A 16 -11.61 -10.38 0.65
N PRO A 17 -12.89 -10.80 0.70
CA PRO A 17 -13.80 -10.38 1.76
C PRO A 17 -13.24 -10.66 3.16
N GLY A 18 -13.30 -9.67 4.05
CA GLY A 18 -12.78 -9.84 5.41
C GLY A 18 -11.26 -9.61 5.57
N ALA A 19 -10.52 -9.37 4.48
CA ALA A 19 -9.10 -9.05 4.56
C ALA A 19 -8.85 -7.74 5.29
N TRP A 20 -7.72 -7.66 6.01
CA TRP A 20 -7.19 -6.43 6.59
C TRP A 20 -6.01 -5.95 5.76
N TRP A 21 -6.08 -4.72 5.30
CA TRP A 21 -4.98 -4.06 4.60
C TRP A 21 -3.99 -3.44 5.58
N LEU A 22 -2.70 -3.56 5.29
CA LEU A 22 -1.63 -2.93 6.05
C LEU A 22 -0.38 -2.68 5.21
N VAL A 23 0.47 -1.78 5.69
CA VAL A 23 1.81 -1.56 5.14
C VAL A 23 2.81 -2.40 5.91
N ARG A 24 3.67 -3.15 5.21
CA ARG A 24 4.65 -4.04 5.85
C ARG A 24 5.59 -3.30 6.82
N SER A 25 6.02 -2.07 6.50
CA SER A 25 6.90 -1.28 7.38
C SER A 25 6.26 -0.91 8.71
N GLU A 26 4.93 -0.98 8.82
CA GLU A 26 4.15 -0.65 10.01
C GLU A 26 3.60 -1.91 10.69
N LEU A 27 4.04 -3.11 10.29
CA LEU A 27 3.45 -4.38 10.67
C LEU A 27 3.17 -4.50 12.18
N ARG A 28 4.12 -4.09 13.02
CA ARG A 28 3.96 -4.15 14.48
C ARG A 28 2.76 -3.35 14.95
N GLN A 29 2.66 -2.09 14.53
CA GLN A 29 1.56 -1.19 14.91
C GLN A 29 0.25 -1.66 14.28
N ALA A 30 0.27 -2.08 13.02
CA ALA A 30 -0.91 -2.59 12.33
C ALA A 30 -1.51 -3.82 13.05
N LEU A 31 -0.67 -4.73 13.56
CA LEU A 31 -1.11 -5.91 14.31
C LEU A 31 -1.79 -5.56 15.65
N GLU A 32 -1.52 -4.39 16.23
CA GLU A 32 -2.22 -3.92 17.45
C GLU A 32 -3.66 -3.47 17.13
N ALA A 33 -3.91 -3.00 15.90
CA ALA A 33 -5.23 -2.59 15.44
C ALA A 33 -6.10 -3.76 14.95
N ILE A 34 -5.48 -4.89 14.62
CA ILE A 34 -6.14 -6.09 14.09
C ILE A 34 -6.59 -6.99 15.24
N PRO A 35 -7.87 -7.42 15.29
CA PRO A 35 -8.31 -8.38 16.30
C PRO A 35 -7.47 -9.67 16.27
N PRO A 36 -7.09 -10.22 17.44
CA PRO A 36 -6.29 -11.43 17.48
C PRO A 36 -7.03 -12.60 16.82
N ALA A 37 -6.27 -13.45 16.11
CA ALA A 37 -6.81 -14.63 15.46
C ALA A 37 -5.98 -15.88 15.79
N GLU A 38 -6.58 -17.05 15.60
CA GLU A 38 -5.90 -18.34 15.79
C GLU A 38 -4.91 -18.66 14.66
N ARG A 39 -5.11 -18.07 13.46
CA ARG A 39 -4.28 -18.26 12.26
C ARG A 39 -4.32 -17.03 11.38
N TYR A 40 -3.20 -16.76 10.70
CA TYR A 40 -3.08 -15.72 9.68
C TYR A 40 -2.83 -16.33 8.29
N VAL A 41 -3.49 -15.77 7.27
CA VAL A 41 -3.25 -16.07 5.85
C VAL A 41 -2.81 -14.77 5.19
N LEU A 42 -1.61 -14.76 4.62
CA LEU A 42 -1.07 -13.57 3.96
C LEU A 42 -1.37 -13.62 2.46
N THR A 43 -1.74 -12.48 1.90
CA THR A 43 -1.93 -12.30 0.47
C THR A 43 -1.37 -10.96 -0.01
N CYS A 44 -1.18 -10.87 -1.31
CA CYS A 44 -1.04 -9.64 -2.09
C CYS A 44 -1.44 -10.01 -3.53
N GLY A 45 -1.21 -9.16 -4.52
CA GLY A 45 -1.55 -9.47 -5.91
C GLY A 45 -1.16 -10.89 -6.35
N SER A 46 0.13 -11.23 -6.28
CA SER A 46 0.68 -12.51 -6.78
C SER A 46 1.27 -13.42 -5.69
N SER A 47 1.08 -13.10 -4.41
CA SER A 47 1.77 -13.67 -3.23
C SER A 47 3.27 -13.29 -3.07
N LEU A 48 3.87 -12.56 -4.02
CA LEU A 48 5.31 -12.27 -3.99
C LEU A 48 5.74 -11.45 -2.76
N LEU A 49 5.10 -10.30 -2.51
CA LEU A 49 5.43 -9.45 -1.36
C LEU A 49 5.05 -10.13 -0.03
N ALA A 50 3.85 -10.69 0.02
CA ALA A 50 3.31 -11.38 1.20
C ALA A 50 4.21 -12.53 1.69
N ARG A 51 4.91 -13.22 0.77
CA ARG A 51 5.88 -14.28 1.10
C ARG A 51 6.97 -13.79 2.06
N TYR A 52 7.45 -12.56 1.89
CA TYR A 52 8.51 -12.01 2.74
C TYR A 52 8.02 -11.60 4.13
N ALA A 53 6.70 -11.50 4.35
CA ALA A 53 6.11 -11.17 5.64
C ALA A 53 5.75 -12.39 6.49
N VAL A 54 5.83 -13.62 5.97
CA VAL A 54 5.39 -14.84 6.67
C VAL A 54 6.11 -15.02 8.00
N THR A 55 7.45 -15.02 7.98
CA THR A 55 8.26 -15.19 9.19
C THR A 55 8.05 -14.04 10.18
N GLU A 56 7.90 -12.82 9.67
CA GLU A 56 7.72 -11.61 10.48
C GLU A 56 6.40 -11.62 11.25
N VAL A 57 5.29 -11.94 10.55
CA VAL A 57 3.96 -12.08 11.17
C VAL A 57 3.96 -13.23 12.18
N GLY A 58 4.62 -14.35 11.87
CA GLY A 58 4.74 -15.49 12.78
C GLY A 58 5.47 -15.13 14.06
N ALA A 59 6.59 -14.41 13.96
CA ALA A 59 7.36 -13.92 15.10
C ALA A 59 6.57 -12.92 15.96
N HIS A 60 5.79 -12.03 15.34
CA HIS A 60 5.01 -11.04 16.08
C HIS A 60 3.76 -11.60 16.76
N THR A 61 3.11 -12.58 16.14
CA THR A 61 1.82 -13.09 16.63
C THR A 61 1.95 -14.37 17.45
N GLY A 62 3.02 -15.14 17.26
CA GLY A 62 3.17 -16.48 17.81
C GLY A 62 2.12 -17.47 17.27
N LYS A 63 1.48 -17.15 16.14
CA LYS A 63 0.41 -17.97 15.54
C LYS A 63 0.86 -18.60 14.22
N PRO A 64 0.19 -19.68 13.78
CA PRO A 64 0.39 -20.22 12.44
C PRO A 64 0.14 -19.17 11.36
N VAL A 65 1.06 -19.08 10.41
CA VAL A 65 0.98 -18.16 9.26
C VAL A 65 1.10 -18.96 7.97
N GLU A 66 0.13 -18.78 7.09
CA GLU A 66 0.07 -19.41 5.77
C GLU A 66 0.13 -18.35 4.68
N LEU A 67 0.59 -18.74 3.49
CA LEU A 67 0.63 -17.87 2.32
C LEU A 67 -0.44 -18.34 1.32
N LEU A 68 -1.31 -17.45 0.88
CA LEU A 68 -2.27 -17.75 -0.18
C LEU A 68 -1.54 -17.98 -1.50
N ARG A 69 -1.57 -19.22 -2.01
CA ARG A 69 -0.92 -19.59 -3.27
C ARG A 69 -1.47 -18.76 -4.43
N GLY A 70 -0.60 -18.02 -5.11
CA GLY A 70 -0.97 -17.17 -6.24
C GLY A 70 -1.65 -15.86 -5.84
N GLY A 71 -1.86 -15.61 -4.55
CA GLY A 71 -2.39 -14.36 -4.01
C GLY A 71 -3.81 -14.05 -4.45
N THR A 72 -4.18 -12.78 -4.34
CA THR A 72 -5.51 -12.28 -4.69
C THR A 72 -5.84 -12.49 -6.18
N LEU A 73 -4.84 -12.52 -7.07
CA LEU A 73 -5.06 -12.83 -8.49
C LEU A 73 -5.55 -14.27 -8.70
N ALA A 74 -5.02 -15.25 -7.95
CA ALA A 74 -5.52 -16.63 -8.03
C ALA A 74 -6.92 -16.77 -7.43
N TRP A 75 -7.23 -16.02 -6.37
CA TRP A 75 -8.59 -15.94 -5.82
C TRP A 75 -9.59 -15.41 -6.86
N ILE A 76 -9.22 -14.34 -7.57
CA ILE A 76 -10.02 -13.78 -8.67
C ILE A 76 -10.18 -14.79 -9.82
N ALA A 77 -9.10 -15.47 -10.21
CA ALA A 77 -9.14 -16.47 -11.28
C ALA A 77 -10.03 -17.68 -10.94
N ALA A 78 -10.27 -17.93 -9.65
CA ALA A 78 -11.19 -18.95 -9.16
C ALA A 78 -12.65 -18.48 -9.06
N ASP A 79 -12.97 -17.27 -9.54
CA ASP A 79 -14.31 -16.66 -9.53
C ASP A 79 -14.93 -16.59 -8.11
N LEU A 80 -14.07 -16.39 -7.10
CA LEU A 80 -14.49 -16.27 -5.72
C LEU A 80 -14.96 -14.83 -5.39
N PRO A 81 -15.83 -14.65 -4.38
CA PRO A 81 -16.37 -13.33 -4.02
C PRO A 81 -15.28 -12.31 -3.69
N LEU A 82 -15.55 -11.04 -4.00
CA LEU A 82 -14.66 -9.90 -3.77
C LEU A 82 -15.37 -8.78 -3.01
N GLU A 83 -14.62 -8.05 -2.20
CA GLU A 83 -15.04 -6.82 -1.53
C GLU A 83 -14.30 -5.62 -2.17
N ARG A 84 -14.86 -4.41 -2.05
CA ARG A 84 -14.34 -3.17 -2.64
C ARG A 84 -14.38 -2.03 -1.64
N GLY A 85 -13.56 -1.01 -1.86
CA GLY A 85 -13.43 0.15 -0.99
C GLY A 85 -12.49 -0.08 0.20
N ASN A 86 -12.37 0.94 1.04
CA ASN A 86 -11.50 0.95 2.21
C ASN A 86 -12.21 0.32 3.42
N THR A 87 -12.42 -0.99 3.38
CA THR A 87 -13.28 -1.69 4.34
C THR A 87 -12.61 -1.96 5.69
N ARG A 88 -11.33 -2.36 5.70
CA ARG A 88 -10.55 -2.67 6.91
C ARG A 88 -9.09 -2.26 6.71
N LEU A 89 -8.74 -1.07 7.18
CA LEU A 89 -7.39 -0.54 7.12
C LEU A 89 -6.74 -0.62 8.51
N ALA A 90 -5.65 -1.35 8.65
CA ALA A 90 -4.82 -1.38 9.86
C ALA A 90 -3.65 -0.38 9.81
N SER A 91 -3.37 0.17 8.63
CA SER A 91 -2.42 1.25 8.38
C SER A 91 -3.14 2.46 7.77
N GLU A 92 -2.52 3.64 7.83
CA GLU A 92 -2.94 4.78 7.01
C GLU A 92 -2.65 4.49 5.54
N ALA A 93 -3.55 4.88 4.63
CA ALA A 93 -3.38 4.71 3.18
C ALA A 93 -2.40 5.73 2.59
N SER A 94 -1.15 5.74 3.08
CA SER A 94 -0.08 6.67 2.73
C SER A 94 1.02 6.04 1.85
N ASP A 95 0.80 4.81 1.35
CA ASP A 95 1.76 4.05 0.53
C ASP A 95 2.00 4.63 -0.88
N ARG A 96 1.21 5.63 -1.28
CA ARG A 96 1.34 6.33 -2.57
C ARG A 96 1.18 7.83 -2.39
N TYR A 97 2.16 8.60 -2.89
CA TYR A 97 2.00 10.03 -3.06
C TYR A 97 0.89 10.32 -4.09
N ARG A 98 -0.15 11.04 -3.68
CA ARG A 98 -1.22 11.50 -4.56
C ARG A 98 -0.69 12.65 -5.43
N ARG A 99 -0.20 12.29 -6.61
CA ARG A 99 0.36 13.22 -7.60
C ARG A 99 -0.73 14.16 -8.13
N PRO A 100 -0.62 15.49 -7.93
CA PRO A 100 -1.64 16.44 -8.38
C PRO A 100 -1.90 16.44 -9.89
N TYR A 101 -0.93 15.96 -10.68
CA TYR A 101 -0.97 15.85 -12.13
C TYR A 101 -1.44 14.48 -12.66
N GLU A 102 -1.80 13.52 -11.79
CA GLU A 102 -2.38 12.23 -12.20
C GLU A 102 -3.88 12.17 -11.85
N GLY A 103 -4.71 11.77 -12.82
CA GLY A 103 -6.17 11.68 -12.62
C GLY A 103 -6.90 13.02 -12.82
N THR A 104 -8.21 13.01 -12.61
CA THR A 104 -9.09 14.18 -12.81
C THR A 104 -9.82 14.61 -11.54
N ASP A 105 -9.46 14.02 -10.40
CA ASP A 105 -10.11 14.16 -9.10
C ASP A 105 -9.28 14.97 -8.09
N ASN A 106 -8.17 15.59 -8.53
CA ASN A 106 -7.40 16.52 -7.72
C ASN A 106 -8.07 17.90 -7.68
N SER A 107 -7.96 18.59 -6.54
CA SER A 107 -8.53 19.92 -6.41
C SER A 107 -7.71 20.96 -7.20
N PRO A 108 -8.34 22.04 -7.69
CA PRO A 108 -7.63 23.13 -8.37
C PRO A 108 -6.49 23.71 -7.52
N GLU A 109 -6.66 23.78 -6.20
CA GLU A 109 -5.67 24.31 -5.28
C GLU A 109 -4.43 23.41 -5.19
N ALA A 110 -4.62 22.08 -5.17
CA ALA A 110 -3.52 21.12 -5.19
C ALA A 110 -2.74 21.18 -6.51
N MET A 111 -3.44 21.39 -7.63
CA MET A 111 -2.81 21.59 -8.93
C MET A 111 -2.02 22.91 -8.96
N GLN A 112 -2.59 24.00 -8.44
CA GLN A 112 -1.91 25.29 -8.39
C GLN A 112 -0.66 25.24 -7.52
N ALA A 113 -0.76 24.64 -6.32
CA ALA A 113 0.38 24.47 -5.43
C ALA A 113 1.52 23.64 -6.05
N TYR A 114 1.17 22.67 -6.91
CA TYR A 114 2.16 21.90 -7.66
C TYR A 114 2.91 22.78 -8.68
N LEU A 115 2.20 23.64 -9.42
CA LEU A 115 2.82 24.59 -10.36
C LEU A 115 3.72 25.59 -9.64
N ASP A 116 3.28 26.11 -8.50
CA ASP A 116 4.06 27.04 -7.69
C ASP A 116 5.34 26.37 -7.15
N TRP A 117 5.25 25.09 -6.76
CA TRP A 117 6.42 24.28 -6.37
C TRP A 117 7.40 24.12 -7.54
N GLU A 118 6.92 23.79 -8.75
CA GLU A 118 7.77 23.65 -9.94
C GLU A 118 8.50 24.96 -10.28
N PHE A 119 7.82 26.10 -10.18
CA PHE A 119 8.43 27.40 -10.43
C PHE A 119 9.61 27.68 -9.47
N GLY A 120 9.49 27.27 -8.21
CA GLY A 120 10.53 27.44 -7.20
C GLY A 120 11.70 26.44 -7.28
N LEU A 121 11.67 25.45 -8.18
CA LEU A 121 12.71 24.42 -8.24
C LEU A 121 14.06 24.96 -8.71
N VAL A 122 14.09 25.95 -9.60
CA VAL A 122 15.35 26.54 -10.09
C VAL A 122 16.14 27.17 -8.94
N ASP A 123 15.46 27.89 -8.05
CA ASP A 123 16.10 28.49 -6.88
C ASP A 123 16.56 27.43 -5.87
N GLN A 124 15.82 26.32 -5.73
CA GLN A 124 16.25 25.20 -4.91
C GLN A 124 17.51 24.53 -5.47
N LEU A 125 17.57 24.32 -6.79
CA LEU A 125 18.76 23.80 -7.46
C LEU A 125 19.96 24.71 -7.26
N ALA A 126 19.79 26.03 -7.42
CA ALA A 126 20.85 27.00 -7.19
C ALA A 126 21.37 26.98 -5.74
N ARG A 127 20.49 26.80 -4.75
CA ARG A 127 20.87 26.68 -3.33
C ARG A 127 21.55 25.36 -3.00
N ASP A 128 21.09 24.25 -3.57
CA ASP A 128 21.69 22.94 -3.39
C ASP A 128 23.09 22.87 -4.02
N ALA A 129 23.24 23.42 -5.23
CA ALA A 129 24.49 23.54 -5.97
C ALA A 129 25.27 22.22 -6.20
N THR A 130 24.65 21.05 -6.02
CA THR A 130 25.28 19.75 -6.28
C THR A 130 24.78 19.06 -7.55
N HIS A 131 23.78 19.63 -8.23
CA HIS A 131 23.08 19.00 -9.35
C HIS A 131 23.92 18.78 -10.62
N GLY A 132 24.92 19.61 -10.90
CA GLY A 132 25.80 19.47 -12.07
C GLY A 132 25.15 19.64 -13.46
N PHE A 133 23.83 19.86 -13.54
CA PHE A 133 23.09 20.10 -14.78
C PHE A 133 23.60 21.32 -15.57
N ARG A 134 23.60 21.23 -16.90
CA ARG A 134 23.89 22.31 -17.86
C ARG A 134 22.93 22.23 -19.04
N VAL A 135 22.41 23.38 -19.48
CA VAL A 135 21.61 23.49 -20.71
C VAL A 135 22.51 24.04 -21.82
N ARG A 136 22.47 23.43 -23.00
CA ARG A 136 23.23 23.86 -24.19
C ARG A 136 22.31 24.49 -25.21
#